data_AF-A0A6L4BC38-F1
#
_entry.id   AF-A0A6L4BC38-F1
#
_cell.length_a   1.000
_cell.length_b   1.000
_cell.length_c   1.000
_cell.angle_alpha   90.00
_cell.angle_beta   90.00
_cell.angle_gamma   90.00
#
_symmetry.space_group_name_H-M   'P 1'
#
loop_
_entity.id
_entity.type
_entity.pdbx_description
1 polymer ?
#
loop_
_entity_poly.entity_id
_entity_poly.type
_entity_poly.pdbx_seq_one_letter_code
_entity_poly.pdbx_strand_id
1 'polypeptide(L)'
;MFQTHRSAIFPVQYDPNVSLWNWVELGVDAPFFMLEIASQTEDGDFVTHRMTSNINVLRDHAGTSDAGVLKRVFLLSPGDVNGSDAFQLDALDSVCSSPNNSINMLFKLTDGRTLHFSLGEDQLDESHYTVQVFKRVPETT
;
A
#
# COMPACT_ATOMS: atom_id res chain seq x y z
N MET A 1 -7.50 -4.10 -21.03
CA MET A 1 -6.07 -3.88 -20.78
C MET A 1 -5.93 -2.40 -20.47
N PHE A 2 -5.61 -2.04 -19.24
CA PHE A 2 -5.53 -0.64 -18.81
C PHE A 2 -4.07 -0.18 -19.01
N GLN A 3 -3.87 0.87 -19.80
CA GLN A 3 -2.56 1.51 -20.01
C GLN A 3 -2.37 2.63 -19.00
N THR A 4 -1.15 2.79 -18.52
CA THR A 4 -0.77 3.67 -17.41
C THR A 4 0.21 4.75 -17.88
N HIS A 5 0.13 5.97 -17.34
CA HIS A 5 0.94 7.12 -17.77
C HIS A 5 1.50 7.91 -16.58
N ARG A 6 2.84 8.02 -16.55
CA ARG A 6 3.67 8.66 -15.52
C ARG A 6 3.42 10.17 -15.27
N SER A 7 2.53 10.82 -16.02
CA SER A 7 2.47 12.29 -16.13
C SER A 7 1.18 12.93 -15.62
N ALA A 8 0.42 12.26 -14.75
CA ALA A 8 -0.75 12.89 -14.13
C ALA A 8 -0.32 13.96 -13.11
N ILE A 9 -0.45 15.23 -13.49
CA ILE A 9 -0.21 16.38 -12.59
C ILE A 9 -1.51 16.70 -11.85
N PHE A 10 -1.47 16.68 -10.52
CA PHE A 10 -2.60 17.01 -9.65
C PHE A 10 -2.75 18.52 -9.49
N PRO A 11 -3.92 19.12 -9.78
CA PRO A 11 -4.23 20.44 -9.27
C PRO A 11 -4.65 20.29 -7.80
N VAL A 12 -3.84 20.82 -6.88
CA VAL A 12 -4.10 20.83 -5.41
C VAL A 12 -5.28 21.77 -5.04
N GLN A 13 -6.09 22.21 -6.00
CA GLN A 13 -7.22 23.10 -5.75
C GLN A 13 -8.54 22.36 -5.89
N TYR A 14 -9.27 22.29 -4.77
CA TYR A 14 -10.66 21.85 -4.70
C TYR A 14 -11.54 22.87 -5.45
N ASP A 15 -11.75 22.67 -6.74
CA ASP A 15 -12.76 23.40 -7.51
C ASP A 15 -14.13 22.72 -7.33
N PRO A 16 -15.13 23.39 -6.71
CA PRO A 16 -16.46 22.82 -6.49
C PRO A 16 -17.26 22.56 -7.77
N ASN A 17 -16.79 23.02 -8.94
CA ASN A 17 -17.38 22.69 -10.25
C ASN A 17 -16.80 21.41 -10.88
N VAL A 18 -15.80 20.79 -10.25
CA VAL A 18 -15.19 19.55 -10.74
C VAL A 18 -15.79 18.36 -10.00
N SER A 19 -16.56 17.54 -10.72
CA SER A 19 -17.20 16.33 -10.16
C SER A 19 -16.14 15.31 -9.75
N LEU A 20 -16.25 14.79 -8.52
CA LEU A 20 -15.39 13.75 -7.95
C LEU A 20 -15.27 12.49 -8.82
N TRP A 21 -16.21 12.26 -9.73
CA TRP A 21 -16.20 11.15 -10.69
C TRP A 21 -15.07 11.23 -11.73
N ASN A 22 -14.59 12.43 -12.08
CA ASN A 22 -13.45 12.58 -13.01
C ASN A 22 -12.11 12.10 -12.40
N TRP A 23 -12.06 11.91 -11.07
CA TRP A 23 -10.88 11.44 -10.36
C TRP A 23 -10.73 9.91 -10.37
N VAL A 24 -11.81 9.19 -10.65
CA VAL A 24 -11.76 7.73 -10.83
C VAL A 24 -11.05 7.36 -12.14
N GLU A 25 -11.07 8.25 -13.15
CA GLU A 25 -10.40 8.07 -14.44
C GLU A 25 -8.98 8.65 -14.53
N LEU A 26 -8.60 9.55 -13.61
CA LEU A 26 -7.21 9.98 -13.51
C LEU A 26 -6.43 8.84 -12.86
N GLY A 27 -5.84 7.98 -13.70
CA GLY A 27 -4.99 6.85 -13.37
C GLY A 27 -3.92 7.19 -12.34
N VAL A 28 -4.32 7.22 -11.07
CA VAL A 28 -3.39 7.23 -9.98
C VAL A 28 -2.86 5.81 -9.92
N ASP A 29 -1.74 5.59 -10.60
CA ASP A 29 -0.86 4.44 -10.48
C ASP A 29 -0.25 4.44 -9.07
N ALA A 30 -1.11 4.41 -8.05
CA ALA A 30 -0.72 4.32 -6.66
C ALA A 30 -0.72 2.84 -6.24
N PRO A 31 0.24 2.44 -5.41
CA PRO A 31 0.20 1.14 -4.78
C PRO A 31 -1.00 0.99 -3.84
N PHE A 32 -1.61 -0.18 -3.85
CA PHE A 32 -2.65 -0.57 -2.90
C PHE A 32 -2.13 -1.62 -1.93
N PHE A 33 -2.59 -1.58 -0.70
CA PHE A 33 -2.36 -2.62 0.29
C PHE A 33 -3.55 -3.56 0.33
N MET A 34 -3.29 -4.86 0.23
CA MET A 34 -4.28 -5.89 0.52
C MET A 34 -3.91 -6.55 1.85
N LEU A 35 -4.78 -6.38 2.84
CA LEU A 35 -4.63 -6.94 4.17
C LEU A 35 -5.35 -8.28 4.23
N GLU A 36 -4.65 -9.31 4.70
CA GLU A 36 -5.21 -10.61 4.99
C GLU A 36 -5.49 -10.70 6.49
N ILE A 37 -6.78 -10.74 6.85
CA ILE A 37 -7.27 -10.65 8.22
C ILE A 37 -7.98 -11.94 8.58
N ALA A 38 -7.47 -12.64 9.58
CA ALA A 38 -8.15 -13.80 10.16
C ALA A 38 -9.23 -13.34 11.14
N SER A 39 -10.36 -14.05 11.12
CA SER A 39 -11.47 -13.86 12.05
C SER A 39 -11.92 -15.21 12.57
N GLN A 40 -12.15 -15.30 13.86
CA GLN A 40 -12.72 -16.47 14.51
C GLN A 40 -14.18 -16.17 14.83
N THR A 41 -15.09 -16.99 14.33
CA THR A 41 -16.50 -16.95 14.74
C THR A 41 -16.91 -18.29 15.33
N GLU A 42 -18.09 -18.34 15.95
CA GLU A 42 -18.66 -19.58 16.47
C GLU A 42 -18.80 -20.67 15.39
N ASP A 43 -18.97 -20.24 14.14
CA ASP A 43 -19.10 -21.11 12.95
C ASP A 43 -17.76 -21.56 12.34
N GLY A 44 -16.63 -21.07 12.86
CA GLY A 44 -15.29 -21.45 12.43
C GLY A 44 -14.38 -20.28 12.07
N ASP A 45 -13.13 -20.62 11.76
CA ASP A 45 -12.10 -19.66 11.37
C ASP A 45 -12.23 -19.34 9.87
N PHE A 46 -12.24 -18.05 9.53
CA PHE A 46 -12.17 -17.61 8.14
C PHE A 46 -11.20 -16.45 7.96
N VAL A 47 -10.82 -16.24 6.70
CA VAL A 47 -9.90 -15.17 6.29
C VAL A 47 -10.65 -14.20 5.38
N THR A 48 -10.45 -12.92 5.63
CA THR A 48 -10.98 -11.84 4.79
C THR A 48 -9.82 -11.04 4.19
N HIS A 49 -10.03 -10.59 2.95
CA HIS A 49 -9.10 -9.70 2.26
C HIS A 49 -9.71 -8.30 2.14
N ARG A 50 -8.98 -7.29 2.61
CA ARG A 50 -9.39 -5.89 2.56
C ARG A 50 -8.36 -5.07 1.79
N MET A 51 -8.79 -4.34 0.77
CA MET A 51 -7.93 -3.41 0.03
C MET A 51 -8.04 -1.99 0.56
N THR A 52 -6.91 -1.29 0.61
CA THR A 52 -6.81 0.13 0.99
C THR A 52 -5.60 0.78 0.32
N SER A 53 -5.71 2.02 -0.14
CA SER A 53 -4.56 2.85 -0.54
C SER A 53 -4.07 3.75 0.61
N ASN A 54 -4.74 3.72 1.77
CA ASN A 54 -4.46 4.59 2.90
C ASN A 54 -3.51 3.90 3.91
N ILE A 55 -2.30 4.44 4.02
CA ILE A 55 -1.25 3.97 4.94
C ILE A 55 -1.64 4.08 6.42
N ASN A 56 -2.52 5.01 6.79
CA ASN A 56 -2.99 5.13 8.18
C ASN A 56 -3.92 3.98 8.53
N VAL A 57 -4.78 3.53 7.59
CA VAL A 57 -5.62 2.34 7.79
C VAL A 57 -4.75 1.10 8.00
N LEU A 58 -3.65 0.98 7.24
CA LEU A 58 -2.67 -0.08 7.43
C LEU A 58 -2.00 0.00 8.80
N ARG A 59 -1.63 1.21 9.24
CA ARG A 59 -1.02 1.46 10.56
C ARG A 59 -1.96 1.11 11.71
N ASP A 60 -3.22 1.49 11.59
CA ASP A 60 -4.23 1.18 12.59
C ASP A 60 -4.39 -0.33 12.72
N HIS A 61 -4.48 -1.06 11.60
CA HIS A 61 -4.52 -2.53 11.63
C HIS A 61 -3.23 -3.14 12.18
N ALA A 62 -2.04 -2.62 11.83
CA ALA A 62 -0.79 -3.15 12.36
C ALA A 62 -0.58 -2.87 13.86
N GLY A 63 -1.05 -1.71 14.34
CA GLY A 63 -0.92 -1.25 15.72
C GLY A 63 -1.99 -1.77 16.67
N THR A 64 -3.20 -2.04 16.16
CA THR A 64 -4.35 -2.53 16.95
C THR A 64 -4.61 -4.02 16.80
N SER A 65 -3.97 -4.70 15.84
CA SER A 65 -4.13 -6.15 15.68
C SER A 65 -3.60 -6.87 16.91
N ASP A 66 -4.49 -7.54 17.63
CA ASP A 66 -4.14 -8.64 18.53
C ASP A 66 -3.24 -9.63 17.77
N ALA A 67 -2.35 -10.30 18.50
CA ALA A 67 -1.40 -11.24 17.91
C ALA A 67 -2.16 -12.30 17.08
N GLY A 68 -2.02 -12.26 15.75
CA GLY A 68 -2.57 -13.25 14.85
C GLY A 68 -3.83 -12.85 14.07
N VAL A 69 -4.38 -11.64 14.24
CA VAL A 69 -5.53 -11.13 13.45
C VAL A 69 -5.07 -10.66 12.06
N LEU A 70 -4.09 -9.76 11.97
CA LEU A 70 -3.44 -9.44 10.70
C LEU A 70 -2.39 -10.52 10.37
N LYS A 71 -2.68 -11.36 9.36
CA LYS A 71 -1.82 -12.48 8.96
C LYS A 71 -0.70 -12.04 8.02
N ARG A 72 -1.08 -11.32 6.97
CA ARG A 72 -0.20 -10.89 5.87
C ARG A 72 -0.67 -9.55 5.33
N VAL A 73 0.28 -8.81 4.77
CA VAL A 73 0.01 -7.62 3.97
C VAL A 73 0.64 -7.86 2.61
N PHE A 74 -0.09 -7.54 1.55
CA PHE A 74 0.39 -7.56 0.19
C PHE A 74 0.38 -6.14 -0.37
N LEU A 75 1.34 -5.87 -1.24
CA LEU A 75 1.43 -4.67 -2.04
C LEU A 75 0.99 -5.01 -3.46
N LEU A 76 -0.11 -4.42 -3.91
CA LEU A 76 -0.49 -4.37 -5.31
C LEU A 76 0.17 -3.12 -5.91
N SER A 77 1.28 -3.32 -6.61
CA SER A 77 2.11 -2.24 -7.17
C SER A 77 1.93 -2.14 -8.69
N PRO A 78 1.88 -0.93 -9.27
CA PRO A 78 1.90 -0.73 -10.72
C PRO A 78 3.29 -0.96 -11.31
N GLY A 79 3.34 -1.12 -12.64
CA GLY A 79 4.54 -1.45 -13.40
C GLY A 79 5.70 -0.46 -13.23
N ASP A 80 5.40 0.83 -13.11
CA ASP A 80 6.38 1.89 -12.89
C ASP A 80 7.01 1.86 -11.49
N VAL A 81 6.35 1.23 -10.51
CA VAL A 81 6.87 1.02 -9.15
C VAL A 81 7.63 -0.30 -9.03
N ASN A 82 7.14 -1.37 -9.65
CA ASN A 82 7.75 -2.71 -9.55
C ASN A 82 8.77 -3.03 -10.65
N GLY A 83 8.89 -2.18 -11.67
CA GLY A 83 9.81 -2.35 -12.81
C GLY A 83 9.30 -3.34 -13.86
N SER A 84 8.01 -3.69 -13.87
CA SER A 84 7.39 -4.58 -14.86
C SER A 84 6.40 -3.83 -15.77
N ASP A 85 5.75 -4.57 -16.68
CA ASP A 85 4.75 -4.07 -17.61
C ASP A 85 3.30 -4.18 -17.08
N ALA A 86 3.14 -4.69 -15.86
CA ALA A 86 1.83 -4.97 -15.28
C ALA A 86 1.79 -4.69 -13.76
N PHE A 87 0.57 -4.72 -13.21
CA PHE A 87 0.41 -4.76 -11.77
C PHE A 87 0.92 -6.09 -11.21
N GLN A 88 1.67 -6.01 -10.11
CA GLN A 88 2.15 -7.18 -9.36
C GLN A 88 1.63 -7.15 -7.94
N LEU A 89 1.27 -8.33 -7.43
CA LEU A 89 0.86 -8.53 -6.06
C LEU A 89 1.98 -9.24 -5.29
N ASP A 90 2.69 -8.47 -4.47
CA ASP A 90 3.85 -8.96 -3.73
C ASP A 90 3.57 -8.98 -2.22
N ALA A 91 4.08 -9.98 -1.50
CA ALA A 91 3.97 -10.00 -0.05
C ALA A 91 4.91 -8.94 0.56
N LEU A 92 4.33 -8.07 1.38
CA LEU A 92 4.97 -6.91 1.99
C LEU A 92 5.52 -7.27 3.37
N ASP A 93 6.79 -6.97 3.60
CA ASP A 93 7.48 -7.19 4.88
C ASP A 93 7.39 -5.96 5.78
N SER A 94 7.68 -4.80 5.21
CA SER A 94 7.55 -3.52 5.90
C SER A 94 7.31 -2.36 4.94
N VAL A 95 6.76 -1.29 5.49
CA VAL A 95 6.61 0.00 4.79
C VAL A 95 7.21 1.09 5.63
N CYS A 96 7.96 1.96 4.99
CA CYS A 96 8.49 3.17 5.57
C CYS A 96 7.77 4.33 4.87
N SER A 97 7.14 5.23 5.63
CA SER A 97 6.52 6.46 5.08
C SER A 97 7.11 7.70 5.74
N SER A 98 7.30 8.79 4.99
CA SER A 98 7.70 10.07 5.59
C SER A 98 6.55 10.66 6.42
N PRO A 99 6.80 11.19 7.63
CA PRO A 99 5.78 11.84 8.46
C PRO A 99 5.25 13.13 7.84
N ASN A 100 6.05 13.80 7.00
CA ASN A 100 5.69 15.07 6.36
C ASN A 100 5.03 14.87 4.99
N ASN A 101 5.28 13.73 4.34
CA ASN A 101 4.69 13.38 3.06
C ASN A 101 4.39 11.88 2.99
N SER A 102 3.16 11.52 3.33
CA SER A 102 2.68 10.13 3.33
C SER A 102 2.62 9.48 1.94
N ILE A 103 2.83 10.26 0.88
CA ILE A 103 2.86 9.78 -0.50
C ILE A 103 4.22 9.16 -0.82
N ASN A 104 5.30 9.61 -0.15
CA ASN A 104 6.63 9.03 -0.32
C ASN A 104 6.75 7.78 0.57
N MET A 105 6.82 6.63 -0.08
CA MET A 105 6.80 5.32 0.57
C MET A 105 7.91 4.42 0.03
N LEU A 106 8.64 3.80 0.97
CA LEU A 106 9.58 2.72 0.69
C LEU A 106 8.96 1.41 1.15
N PHE A 107 8.78 0.48 0.22
CA PHE A 107 8.25 -0.85 0.48
C PHE A 107 9.38 -1.85 0.52
N LYS A 108 9.48 -2.65 1.58
CA LYS A 108 10.36 -3.82 1.62
C LYS A 108 9.48 -5.06 1.46
N LEU A 109 9.76 -5.84 0.42
CA LEU A 109 9.06 -7.07 0.11
C LEU A 109 9.68 -8.24 0.88
N THR A 110 8.88 -9.29 1.06
CA THR A 110 9.31 -10.48 1.80
C THR A 110 10.43 -11.28 1.13
N ASP A 111 10.61 -11.09 -0.19
CA ASP A 111 11.68 -11.68 -1.00
C ASP A 111 12.99 -10.87 -0.98
N GLY A 112 13.03 -9.74 -0.25
CA GLY A 112 14.18 -8.86 -0.12
C GLY A 112 14.24 -7.73 -1.15
N ARG A 113 13.32 -7.65 -2.12
CA ARG A 113 13.22 -6.49 -3.01
C ARG A 113 12.74 -5.26 -2.25
N THR A 114 13.18 -4.10 -2.73
CA THR A 114 12.73 -2.80 -2.22
C THR A 114 12.12 -2.01 -3.37
N LEU A 115 10.88 -1.54 -3.19
CA LEU A 115 10.17 -0.71 -4.15
C LEU A 115 9.96 0.68 -3.59
N HIS A 116 10.06 1.70 -4.44
CA HIS A 116 9.87 3.09 -4.05
C HIS A 116 8.70 3.70 -4.81
N PHE A 117 7.86 4.43 -4.09
CA PHE A 117 6.78 5.22 -4.67
C PHE A 117 6.85 6.65 -4.12
N SER A 118 6.83 7.63 -5.04
CA SER A 118 6.80 9.06 -4.73
C SER A 118 6.05 9.79 -5.82
N LEU A 119 5.25 10.81 -5.45
CA LEU A 119 4.70 11.77 -6.40
C LEU A 119 5.50 13.07 -6.27
N GLY A 120 6.36 13.36 -7.24
CA GLY A 120 7.25 14.53 -7.25
C GLY A 120 8.75 14.18 -7.34
N GLU A 121 9.60 15.20 -7.31
CA GLU A 121 11.07 15.09 -7.45
C GLU A 121 11.83 14.99 -6.12
N ASP A 122 11.13 14.89 -4.99
CA ASP A 122 11.78 14.87 -3.68
C ASP A 122 12.67 13.63 -3.50
N GLN A 123 13.93 13.85 -3.12
CA GLN A 123 14.84 12.76 -2.77
C GLN A 123 14.42 12.08 -1.46
N LEU A 124 14.44 10.75 -1.49
CA LEU A 124 14.29 9.88 -0.32
C LEU A 124 15.37 10.20 0.74
N ASP A 125 14.96 10.66 1.91
CA ASP A 125 15.80 10.68 3.10
C ASP A 125 15.39 9.58 4.07
N GLU A 126 15.99 8.39 3.94
CA GLU A 126 15.69 7.19 4.74
C GLU A 126 15.72 7.45 6.26
N SER A 127 16.42 8.50 6.72
CA SER A 127 16.53 8.85 8.14
C SER A 127 15.24 9.41 8.76
N HIS A 128 14.27 9.83 7.93
CA HIS A 128 13.02 10.42 8.38
C HIS A 128 11.82 9.49 8.32
N TYR A 129 11.98 8.22 7.96
CA TYR A 129 10.83 7.34 7.75
C TYR A 129 10.43 6.57 9.01
N THR A 130 9.12 6.55 9.29
CA THR A 130 8.54 5.66 10.30
C THR A 130 8.42 4.26 9.71
N VAL A 131 9.20 3.31 10.23
CA VAL A 131 9.16 1.91 9.80
C VAL A 131 7.98 1.19 10.46
N GLN A 132 7.13 0.55 9.65
CA GLN A 132 6.12 -0.39 10.12
C GLN A 132 6.47 -1.78 9.61
N VAL A 133 6.78 -2.69 10.55
CA VAL A 133 7.10 -4.10 10.26
C VAL A 133 5.83 -4.93 10.45
N PHE A 134 5.48 -5.74 9.46
CA PHE A 134 4.32 -6.61 9.53
C PHE A 134 4.73 -7.98 10.06
N LYS A 135 4.02 -8.46 11.08
CA LYS A 135 4.29 -9.78 11.67
C LYS A 135 3.93 -10.86 10.66
N ARG A 136 4.90 -11.72 10.33
CA ARG A 136 4.62 -12.99 9.64
C ARG A 136 4.00 -13.96 10.63
N VAL A 137 2.89 -14.59 10.26
CA VAL A 137 2.54 -15.88 10.86
C VAL A 137 3.34 -16.94 10.10
N PRO A 138 4.13 -17.80 10.76
CA PRO A 138 4.85 -18.86 10.08
C PRO A 138 3.86 -19.75 9.31
N GLU A 139 4.20 -20.09 8.06
CA GLU A 139 3.44 -21.08 7.29
C GLU A 139 3.54 -22.41 8.04
N THR A 140 2.44 -22.83 8.67
CA THR A 140 2.32 -24.19 9.20
C THR A 140 2.21 -25.14 8.00
N THR A 141 3.35 -25.73 7.65
CA THR A 141 3.46 -26.94 6.80
C THR A 141 2.68 -28.11 7.38
#